data_AF-A0AAW2MRI7-F1
#
_entry.id   AF-A0AAW2MRI7-F1
#
_cell.length_a   1.000
_cell.length_b   1.000
_cell.length_c   1.000
_cell.angle_alpha   90.00
_cell.angle_beta   90.00
_cell.angle_gamma   90.00
#
_symmetry.space_group_name_H-M   'P 1'
#
loop_
_entity.id
_entity.type
_entity.pdbx_description
1 polymer ?
#
loop_
_entity_poly.entity_id
_entity_poly.type
_entity_poly.pdbx_seq_one_letter_code
_entity_poly.pdbx_strand_id
1 'polypeptide(L)'
;MHIEKNVFDNIFSTIMDIKEKSKDNLNARKDFTIICNRLELQVDERRLNVIPKAVYTLTKGQRRKVCEWVKCLRFPNGYASNLSKCVDMMELRLHGMKSHDCHIFMQKLNPVAFWEMVPEHVWSALTEAILMFQLSWTRWSIFHHHLPYEARVGGPVQYRWMYPFERFLRELKKKVKNKAHVEVSTVEAYIIEEIGWFTSHYFHVTCKRHRPSRNDDLTRDHESIFHDIFDHPNCPSGALKKRYATGQERHMMEMYMLCNFEVVAPYYE
;
A
#
# COMPACT_ATOMS: atom_id res chain seq x y z
N MET A 1 -12.13 -1.85 0.26
CA MET A 1 -10.84 -2.25 0.83
C MET A 1 -10.37 -3.67 0.44
N HIS A 2 -11.27 -4.59 0.05
CA HIS A 2 -10.86 -5.93 -0.42
C HIS A 2 -10.23 -5.94 -1.83
N ILE A 3 -10.61 -5.02 -2.72
CA ILE A 3 -10.13 -5.00 -4.11
C ILE A 3 -8.63 -4.72 -4.16
N GLU A 4 -8.15 -3.65 -3.53
CA GLU A 4 -6.72 -3.31 -3.48
C GLU A 4 -5.88 -4.42 -2.85
N LYS A 5 -6.38 -5.00 -1.75
CA LYS A 5 -5.73 -6.16 -1.13
C LYS A 5 -5.66 -7.34 -2.09
N ASN A 6 -6.74 -7.64 -2.82
CA ASN A 6 -6.77 -8.73 -3.79
C ASN A 6 -5.82 -8.46 -4.96
N VAL A 7 -5.76 -7.21 -5.45
CA VAL A 7 -4.83 -6.79 -6.51
C VAL A 7 -3.39 -6.96 -6.04
N PHE A 8 -3.07 -6.44 -4.85
CA PHE A 8 -1.77 -6.62 -4.22
C PHE A 8 -1.41 -8.10 -4.08
N ASP A 9 -2.29 -8.90 -3.46
CA ASP A 9 -2.05 -10.32 -3.20
C ASP A 9 -1.82 -11.07 -4.52
N ASN A 10 -2.56 -10.74 -5.59
CA ASN A 10 -2.39 -11.34 -6.91
C ASN A 10 -1.05 -10.96 -7.57
N ILE A 11 -0.72 -9.66 -7.61
CA ILE A 11 0.52 -9.16 -8.22
C ILE A 11 1.73 -9.72 -7.46
N PHE A 12 1.74 -9.53 -6.14
CA PHE A 12 2.84 -9.93 -5.28
C PHE A 12 3.05 -11.46 -5.31
N SER A 13 1.98 -12.25 -5.26
CA SER A 13 2.07 -13.72 -5.32
C SER A 13 2.57 -14.23 -6.67
N THR A 14 2.27 -13.51 -7.75
CA THR A 14 2.72 -13.87 -9.10
C THR A 14 4.20 -13.57 -9.30
N ILE A 15 4.68 -12.40 -8.86
CA ILE A 15 6.11 -12.02 -8.91
C ILE A 15 6.95 -12.92 -7.98
N MET A 16 6.43 -13.23 -6.79
CA MET A 16 7.11 -14.05 -5.79
C MET A 16 6.97 -15.55 -6.00
N ASP A 17 6.31 -16.01 -7.08
CA ASP A 17 6.12 -17.44 -7.38
C ASP A 17 5.52 -18.26 -6.22
N ILE A 18 4.41 -17.77 -5.66
CA ILE A 18 3.70 -18.47 -4.58
C ILE A 18 2.71 -19.44 -5.22
N LYS A 19 3.05 -20.73 -5.25
CA LYS A 19 2.34 -21.79 -5.99
C LYS A 19 0.81 -21.79 -5.85
N GLU A 20 0.28 -21.51 -4.66
CA GLU A 20 -1.17 -21.56 -4.39
C GLU A 20 -1.91 -20.24 -4.69
N LYS A 21 -1.17 -19.14 -4.84
CA LYS A 21 -1.75 -17.79 -4.96
C LYS A 21 -1.38 -17.08 -6.26
N SER A 22 -0.39 -17.57 -6.98
CA SER A 22 0.02 -17.02 -8.28
C SER A 22 -1.15 -17.09 -9.27
N LYS A 23 -1.34 -16.00 -10.03
CA LYS A 23 -2.28 -15.97 -11.15
C LYS A 23 -1.66 -16.50 -12.44
N ASP A 24 -0.37 -16.76 -12.43
CA ASP A 24 0.32 -17.47 -13.49
C ASP A 24 0.19 -18.99 -13.27
N ASN A 25 -0.86 -19.57 -13.85
CA ASN A 25 -1.16 -21.00 -13.77
C ASN A 25 -1.25 -21.62 -15.18
N LEU A 26 -1.37 -22.95 -15.24
CA LEU A 26 -1.39 -23.67 -16.52
C LEU A 26 -2.53 -23.21 -17.44
N ASN A 27 -3.69 -22.83 -16.89
CA ASN A 27 -4.82 -22.36 -17.67
C ASN A 27 -4.54 -20.96 -18.24
N ALA A 28 -4.04 -20.04 -17.43
CA ALA A 28 -3.61 -18.71 -17.88
C ALA A 28 -2.54 -18.81 -18.98
N ARG A 29 -1.65 -19.79 -18.91
CA ARG A 29 -0.63 -20.05 -19.94
C ARG A 29 -1.20 -20.57 -21.25
N LYS A 30 -2.26 -21.37 -21.22
CA LYS A 30 -3.00 -21.78 -22.42
C LYS A 30 -3.75 -20.61 -23.04
N ASP A 31 -4.35 -19.76 -22.20
CA ASP A 31 -5.04 -18.55 -22.65
C ASP A 31 -4.06 -17.57 -23.30
N PHE A 32 -2.83 -17.44 -22.75
CA PHE A 32 -1.80 -16.63 -23.38
C PHE A 32 -1.46 -17.11 -24.79
N THR A 33 -1.36 -18.42 -25.05
CA THR A 33 -1.11 -18.92 -26.42
C THR A 33 -2.17 -18.47 -27.42
N ILE A 34 -3.42 -18.31 -26.99
CA ILE A 34 -4.55 -17.91 -27.84
C ILE A 34 -4.59 -16.38 -28.01
N ILE A 35 -4.39 -15.63 -26.93
CA ILE A 35 -4.61 -14.17 -26.88
C ILE A 35 -3.34 -13.37 -27.21
N CYS A 36 -2.18 -13.89 -26.81
CA CYS A 36 -0.90 -13.19 -26.84
C CYS A 36 0.17 -14.04 -27.51
N ASN A 37 0.74 -13.59 -28.63
CA ASN A 37 1.80 -14.33 -29.34
C ASN A 37 3.18 -14.24 -28.62
N ARG A 38 3.26 -14.68 -27.36
CA ARG A 38 4.50 -14.71 -26.55
C ARG A 38 5.05 -16.12 -26.43
N LEU A 39 5.88 -16.50 -27.40
CA LEU A 39 6.52 -17.82 -27.51
C LEU A 39 7.31 -18.21 -26.25
N GLU A 40 7.93 -17.26 -25.56
CA GLU A 40 8.73 -17.49 -24.34
C GLU A 40 7.91 -18.00 -23.14
N LEU A 41 6.59 -17.79 -23.16
CA LEU A 41 5.70 -18.18 -22.08
C LEU A 41 4.87 -19.42 -22.42
N GLN A 42 5.01 -19.98 -23.63
CA GLN A 42 4.26 -21.16 -24.05
C GLN A 42 4.69 -22.41 -23.30
N VAL A 43 3.72 -23.26 -22.98
CA VAL A 43 3.97 -24.52 -22.30
C VAL A 43 4.29 -25.58 -23.35
N ASP A 44 5.43 -26.24 -23.21
CA ASP A 44 5.80 -27.36 -24.05
C ASP A 44 4.81 -28.53 -23.85
N GLU A 45 4.02 -28.84 -24.86
CA GLU A 45 3.09 -29.99 -24.83
C GLU A 45 3.82 -31.33 -24.62
N ARG A 46 5.11 -31.39 -24.97
CA ARG A 46 5.98 -32.57 -24.82
C ARG A 46 6.45 -32.80 -23.37
N ARG A 47 6.48 -31.74 -22.55
CA ARG A 47 6.85 -31.80 -21.12
C ARG A 47 5.62 -31.46 -20.30
N LEU A 48 4.71 -32.43 -20.21
CA LEU A 48 3.46 -32.29 -19.45
C LEU A 48 3.75 -31.70 -18.06
N ASN A 49 3.09 -30.58 -17.74
CA ASN A 49 3.10 -29.89 -16.44
C ASN A 49 4.35 -29.09 -16.04
N VAL A 50 5.29 -28.79 -16.95
CA VAL A 50 6.40 -27.86 -16.66
C VAL A 50 6.10 -26.48 -17.24
N ILE A 51 5.70 -25.53 -16.39
CA ILE A 51 5.51 -24.14 -16.79
C ILE A 51 6.88 -23.46 -16.84
N PRO A 52 7.30 -22.89 -17.99
CA PRO A 52 8.55 -22.13 -18.04
C PRO A 52 8.43 -20.89 -17.16
N LYS A 53 9.49 -20.61 -16.39
CA LYS A 53 9.51 -19.44 -15.51
C LYS A 53 9.33 -18.18 -16.33
N ALA A 54 8.37 -17.36 -15.95
CA ALA A 54 8.20 -16.08 -16.60
C ALA A 54 9.35 -15.14 -16.26
N VAL A 55 9.58 -14.20 -17.16
CA VAL A 55 10.58 -13.14 -17.04
C VAL A 55 10.32 -12.23 -15.82
N TYR A 56 9.06 -12.14 -15.37
CA TYR A 56 8.65 -11.38 -14.19
C TYR A 56 8.73 -12.18 -12.87
N THR A 57 9.10 -13.46 -12.91
CA THR A 57 9.14 -14.32 -11.73
C THR A 57 10.51 -14.25 -11.06
N LEU A 58 10.54 -13.90 -9.78
CA LEU A 58 11.78 -13.78 -9.02
C LEU A 58 12.42 -15.14 -8.72
N THR A 59 13.75 -15.17 -8.79
CA THR A 59 14.54 -16.31 -8.31
C THR A 59 14.44 -16.44 -6.78
N LYS A 60 14.73 -17.63 -6.24
CA LYS A 60 14.71 -17.88 -4.79
C LYS A 60 15.65 -16.93 -4.02
N GLY A 61 16.78 -16.56 -4.62
CA GLY A 61 17.72 -15.59 -4.04
C GLY A 61 17.15 -14.17 -3.98
N GLN A 62 16.52 -13.70 -5.07
CA GLN A 62 15.86 -12.40 -5.11
C GLN A 62 14.67 -12.33 -4.13
N ARG A 63 13.82 -13.37 -4.09
CA ARG A 63 12.71 -13.46 -3.13
C ARG A 63 13.18 -13.32 -1.68
N ARG A 64 14.31 -13.94 -1.33
CA ARG A 64 14.91 -13.80 0.01
C ARG A 64 15.31 -12.36 0.29
N LYS A 65 15.96 -11.67 -0.64
CA LYS A 65 16.33 -10.24 -0.48
C LYS A 65 15.09 -9.37 -0.25
N VAL A 66 14.00 -9.60 -0.99
CA VAL A 66 12.73 -8.87 -0.79
C VAL A 66 12.19 -9.13 0.62
N CYS A 67 12.10 -10.39 1.06
CA CYS A 67 11.60 -10.71 2.40
C CYS A 67 12.49 -10.13 3.53
N GLU A 68 13.81 -10.18 3.37
CA GLU A 68 14.76 -9.58 4.32
C GLU A 68 14.59 -8.07 4.39
N TRP A 69 14.46 -7.40 3.23
CA TRP A 69 14.20 -5.98 3.15
C TRP A 69 12.90 -5.61 3.86
N VAL A 70 11.78 -6.29 3.55
CA VAL A 70 10.48 -6.05 4.20
C VAL A 70 10.55 -6.27 5.71
N LYS A 71 11.33 -7.24 6.18
CA LYS A 71 11.53 -7.52 7.62
C LYS A 71 12.28 -6.39 8.33
N CYS A 72 13.19 -5.73 7.61
CA CYS A 72 13.97 -4.59 8.10
C CYS A 72 13.21 -3.26 8.03
N LEU A 73 12.13 -3.17 7.25
CA LEU A 73 11.32 -1.94 7.15
C LEU A 73 10.78 -1.50 8.52
N ARG A 74 10.86 -0.20 8.76
CA ARG A 74 10.31 0.47 9.95
C ARG A 74 9.54 1.68 9.47
N PHE A 75 8.30 1.79 9.95
CA PHE A 75 7.43 2.92 9.66
C PHE A 75 7.23 3.78 10.91
N PRO A 76 6.94 5.07 10.74
CA PRO A 76 6.41 5.91 11.81
C PRO A 76 5.17 5.27 12.44
N ASN A 77 4.93 5.56 13.73
CA ASN A 77 3.74 5.09 14.43
C ASN A 77 2.49 5.65 13.73
N GLY A 78 1.49 4.80 13.54
CA GLY A 78 0.24 5.16 12.85
C GLY A 78 0.25 4.97 11.34
N TYR A 79 1.43 5.06 10.69
CA TYR A 79 1.55 5.04 9.23
C TYR A 79 1.23 3.67 8.59
N ALA A 80 1.90 2.62 9.05
CA ALA A 80 1.66 1.23 8.61
C ALA A 80 1.84 0.27 9.78
N SER A 81 1.28 -0.93 9.68
CA SER A 81 1.54 -1.96 10.68
C SER A 81 2.99 -2.45 10.60
N ASN A 82 3.47 -3.12 11.66
CA ASN A 82 4.81 -3.68 11.65
C ASN A 82 4.89 -4.86 10.67
N LEU A 83 5.28 -4.57 9.41
CA LEU A 83 5.38 -5.53 8.32
C LEU A 83 6.35 -6.66 8.62
N SER A 84 7.30 -6.49 9.56
CA SER A 84 8.22 -7.56 9.95
C SER A 84 7.49 -8.78 10.51
N LYS A 85 6.27 -8.60 11.06
CA LYS A 85 5.43 -9.69 11.56
C LYS A 85 4.67 -10.44 10.46
N CYS A 86 4.62 -9.85 9.26
CA CYS A 86 3.95 -10.42 8.10
C CYS A 86 4.91 -11.27 7.25
N VAL A 87 6.22 -11.24 7.53
CA VAL A 87 7.23 -11.94 6.73
C VAL A 87 7.45 -13.35 7.24
N ASP A 88 7.24 -14.35 6.38
CA ASP A 88 7.63 -15.74 6.58
C ASP A 88 8.91 -16.02 5.79
N MET A 89 10.01 -16.22 6.51
CA MET A 89 11.33 -16.49 5.94
C MET A 89 11.54 -17.95 5.50
N MET A 90 10.71 -18.88 5.98
CA MET A 90 10.79 -20.29 5.57
C MET A 90 10.16 -20.46 4.18
N GLU A 91 8.95 -19.94 4.03
CA GLU A 91 8.17 -20.03 2.79
C GLU A 91 8.44 -18.87 1.80
N LEU A 92 9.23 -17.86 2.22
CA LEU A 92 9.52 -16.64 1.44
C LEU A 92 8.24 -15.98 0.90
N ARG A 93 7.31 -15.69 1.81
CA ARG A 93 5.99 -15.09 1.51
C ARG A 93 5.59 -14.07 2.57
N LEU A 94 4.60 -13.24 2.22
CA LEU A 94 3.94 -12.33 3.15
C LEU A 94 2.56 -12.88 3.56
N HIS A 95 2.22 -12.77 4.84
CA HIS A 95 0.92 -13.16 5.37
C HIS A 95 0.36 -12.13 6.35
N GLY A 96 -0.96 -12.13 6.54
CA GLY A 96 -1.61 -11.33 7.57
C GLY A 96 -1.55 -9.82 7.36
N MET A 97 -1.09 -9.34 6.19
CA MET A 97 -1.15 -7.92 5.84
C MET A 97 -2.59 -7.44 5.80
N LYS A 98 -2.83 -6.28 6.42
CA LYS A 98 -4.11 -5.58 6.26
C LYS A 98 -4.10 -4.89 4.92
N SER A 99 -5.29 -4.63 4.41
CA SER A 99 -5.51 -3.82 3.21
C SER A 99 -4.77 -2.47 3.21
N HIS A 100 -4.73 -1.77 4.35
CA HIS A 100 -3.95 -0.54 4.48
C HIS A 100 -2.45 -0.78 4.25
N ASP A 101 -1.91 -1.87 4.82
CA ASP A 101 -0.52 -2.25 4.61
C ASP A 101 -0.26 -2.61 3.14
N CYS A 102 -1.20 -3.31 2.49
CA CYS A 102 -1.14 -3.62 1.07
C CYS A 102 -1.18 -2.35 0.19
N HIS A 103 -2.00 -1.37 0.57
CA HIS A 103 -2.10 -0.07 -0.09
C HIS A 103 -0.77 0.69 -0.01
N ILE A 104 -0.21 0.83 1.19
CA ILE A 104 1.11 1.47 1.40
C ILE A 104 2.20 0.72 0.64
N PHE A 105 2.16 -0.63 0.62
CA PHE A 105 3.13 -1.40 -0.13
C PHE A 105 3.07 -1.12 -1.63
N MET A 106 1.87 -1.20 -2.22
CA MET A 106 1.70 -0.87 -3.63
C MET A 106 2.18 0.56 -3.91
N GLN A 107 1.69 1.54 -3.16
CA GLN A 107 1.94 2.95 -3.41
C GLN A 107 3.42 3.35 -3.21
N LYS A 108 4.03 2.97 -2.09
CA LYS A 108 5.33 3.55 -1.69
C LYS A 108 6.49 2.57 -1.77
N LEU A 109 6.23 1.26 -1.70
CA LEU A 109 7.28 0.26 -1.54
C LEU A 109 7.55 -0.53 -2.80
N ASN A 110 6.55 -0.74 -3.65
CA ASN A 110 6.65 -1.63 -4.80
C ASN A 110 7.72 -1.22 -5.84
N PRO A 111 7.86 0.07 -6.22
CA PRO A 111 8.93 0.49 -7.14
C PRO A 111 10.32 0.15 -6.59
N VAL A 112 10.50 0.25 -5.27
CA VAL A 112 11.76 -0.06 -4.59
C VAL A 112 11.93 -1.58 -4.39
N ALA A 113 10.85 -2.30 -4.08
CA ALA A 113 10.86 -3.72 -3.77
C ALA A 113 11.36 -4.58 -4.95
N PHE A 114 11.03 -4.17 -6.17
CA PHE A 114 11.37 -4.91 -7.39
C PHE A 114 12.35 -4.16 -8.29
N TRP A 115 12.90 -3.03 -7.84
CA TRP A 115 13.96 -2.30 -8.54
C TRP A 115 15.13 -3.25 -8.87
N GLU A 116 15.57 -3.27 -10.13
CA GLU A 116 16.62 -4.14 -10.66
C GLU A 116 16.39 -5.67 -10.52
N MET A 117 15.27 -6.11 -9.93
CA MET A 117 14.97 -7.53 -9.76
C MET A 117 14.17 -8.12 -10.91
N VAL A 118 13.41 -7.27 -11.61
CA VAL A 118 12.65 -7.61 -12.82
C VAL A 118 13.09 -6.70 -13.98
N PRO A 119 12.92 -7.12 -15.24
CA PRO A 119 13.31 -6.28 -16.37
C PRO A 119 12.56 -4.96 -16.42
N GLU A 120 13.19 -3.93 -16.99
CA GLU A 120 12.70 -2.55 -17.01
C GLU A 120 11.26 -2.42 -17.51
N HIS A 121 10.90 -3.13 -18.59
CA HIS A 121 9.53 -3.10 -19.13
C HIS A 121 8.49 -3.70 -18.17
N VAL A 122 8.86 -4.70 -17.36
CA VAL A 122 7.98 -5.26 -16.32
C VAL A 122 7.90 -4.30 -15.15
N TRP A 123 9.03 -3.75 -14.73
CA TRP A 123 9.09 -2.78 -13.63
C TRP A 123 8.28 -1.51 -13.94
N SER A 124 8.38 -0.99 -15.17
CA SER A 124 7.58 0.16 -15.64
C SER A 124 6.10 -0.18 -15.60
N ALA A 125 5.70 -1.32 -16.17
CA ALA A 125 4.30 -1.74 -16.17
C ALA A 125 3.74 -1.96 -14.75
N LEU A 126 4.53 -2.51 -13.83
CA LEU A 126 4.15 -2.63 -12.42
C LEU A 126 3.96 -1.26 -11.77
N THR A 127 4.92 -0.36 -11.97
CA THR A 127 4.88 1.00 -11.42
C THR A 127 3.70 1.78 -11.99
N GLU A 128 3.43 1.69 -13.30
CA GLU A 128 2.27 2.29 -13.96
C GLU A 128 0.93 1.73 -13.46
N ALA A 129 0.80 0.41 -13.36
CA ALA A 129 -0.41 -0.24 -12.85
C ALA A 129 -0.71 0.19 -11.41
N ILE A 130 0.32 0.50 -10.62
CA ILE A 130 0.20 1.01 -9.26
C ILE A 130 -0.12 2.50 -9.25
N LEU A 131 0.48 3.28 -10.15
CA LEU A 131 0.16 4.68 -10.33
C LEU A 131 -1.32 4.86 -10.70
N MET A 132 -1.99 3.89 -11.33
CA MET A 132 -3.46 3.93 -11.47
C MET A 132 -4.20 3.93 -10.12
N PHE A 133 -3.65 3.29 -9.09
CA PHE A 133 -4.18 3.32 -7.72
C PHE A 133 -3.72 4.54 -6.92
N GLN A 134 -2.66 5.24 -7.35
CA GLN A 134 -2.17 6.48 -6.71
C GLN A 134 -2.76 7.76 -7.33
N LEU A 135 -2.89 7.78 -8.65
CA LEU A 135 -3.12 8.93 -9.51
C LEU A 135 -4.43 8.74 -10.30
N SER A 136 -5.56 8.89 -9.62
CA SER A 136 -6.41 9.97 -10.11
C SER A 136 -5.62 11.25 -9.85
N TRP A 137 -5.50 12.15 -10.83
CA TRP A 137 -4.81 13.47 -10.77
C TRP A 137 -3.46 13.53 -11.54
N THR A 138 -3.51 14.29 -12.65
CA THR A 138 -2.44 15.15 -13.25
C THR A 138 -1.28 14.60 -14.09
N ARG A 139 -1.42 13.49 -14.84
CA ARG A 139 -0.73 13.35 -16.17
C ARG A 139 -1.35 12.29 -17.08
N TRP A 140 -2.56 12.54 -17.58
CA TRP A 140 -3.22 11.68 -18.58
C TRP A 140 -3.38 12.45 -19.89
N SER A 141 -2.28 12.64 -20.63
CA SER A 141 -2.30 13.21 -21.98
C SER A 141 -2.32 12.16 -23.09
N ILE A 142 -2.40 10.86 -22.79
CA ILE A 142 -2.46 9.80 -23.80
C ILE A 142 -3.36 8.68 -23.27
N PHE A 143 -4.64 8.71 -23.60
CA PHE A 143 -5.60 7.59 -23.81
C PHE A 143 -7.03 8.13 -23.65
N HIS A 144 -7.51 8.79 -24.70
CA HIS A 144 -8.89 9.28 -24.81
C HIS A 144 -9.80 8.11 -25.23
N HIS A 145 -10.84 7.82 -24.43
CA HIS A 145 -12.25 7.81 -24.89
C HIS A 145 -13.23 7.27 -23.82
N HIS A 146 -12.79 6.47 -22.83
CA HIS A 146 -13.72 5.85 -21.86
C HIS A 146 -13.69 6.46 -20.43
N LEU A 147 -12.61 7.12 -20.03
CA LEU A 147 -12.44 7.61 -18.65
C LEU A 147 -13.20 8.91 -18.25
N PRO A 148 -13.46 9.89 -19.13
CA PRO A 148 -14.19 11.11 -18.76
C PRO A 148 -15.63 10.83 -18.32
N TYR A 149 -16.24 9.80 -18.91
CA TYR A 149 -17.58 9.35 -18.56
C TYR A 149 -17.60 8.74 -17.16
N GLU A 150 -16.65 7.86 -16.83
CA GLU A 150 -16.54 7.27 -15.49
C GLU A 150 -16.20 8.32 -14.42
N ALA A 151 -15.34 9.30 -14.72
CA ALA A 151 -15.02 10.40 -13.82
C ALA A 151 -16.23 11.30 -13.55
N ARG A 152 -17.02 11.61 -14.58
CA ARG A 152 -18.25 12.41 -14.48
C ARG A 152 -19.36 11.69 -13.71
N VAL A 153 -19.49 10.37 -13.86
CA VAL A 153 -20.55 9.59 -13.19
C VAL A 153 -20.24 9.34 -11.70
N GLY A 154 -18.99 9.09 -11.33
CA GLY A 154 -18.65 8.70 -9.96
C GLY A 154 -18.00 9.78 -9.08
N GLY A 155 -17.90 11.04 -9.52
CA GLY A 155 -17.37 12.16 -8.72
C GLY A 155 -15.88 12.06 -8.34
N PRO A 156 -15.37 12.95 -7.47
CA PRO A 156 -13.97 12.97 -7.03
C PRO A 156 -13.55 11.64 -6.39
N VAL A 157 -12.38 11.12 -6.79
CA VAL A 157 -11.92 9.77 -6.40
C VAL A 157 -11.70 9.59 -4.90
N GLN A 158 -11.44 10.67 -4.16
CA GLN A 158 -11.40 10.67 -2.69
C GLN A 158 -12.71 10.11 -2.06
N TYR A 159 -13.85 10.29 -2.72
CA TYR A 159 -15.14 9.73 -2.29
C TYR A 159 -15.40 8.31 -2.78
N ARG A 160 -14.54 7.76 -3.65
CA ARG A 160 -14.58 6.34 -4.09
C ARG A 160 -13.70 5.43 -3.24
N TRP A 161 -12.85 6.01 -2.40
CA TRP A 161 -12.10 5.25 -1.42
C TRP A 161 -13.11 4.65 -0.45
N MET A 162 -13.28 3.32 -0.48
CA MET A 162 -14.12 2.65 0.53
C MET A 162 -13.49 2.73 1.93
N TYR A 163 -12.21 3.06 2.05
CA TYR A 163 -11.49 3.02 3.33
C TYR A 163 -12.05 3.99 4.39
N PRO A 164 -12.27 5.30 4.11
CA PRO A 164 -12.97 6.19 5.03
C PRO A 164 -14.33 5.65 5.50
N PHE A 165 -15.14 5.10 4.57
CA PHE A 165 -16.45 4.55 4.89
C PHE A 165 -16.35 3.27 5.73
N GLU A 166 -15.44 2.36 5.41
CA GLU A 166 -15.24 1.13 6.18
C GLU A 166 -14.69 1.42 7.59
N ARG A 167 -13.81 2.43 7.74
CA ARG A 167 -13.32 2.88 9.04
C ARG A 167 -14.44 3.50 9.87
N PHE A 168 -15.27 4.34 9.25
CA PHE A 168 -16.47 4.89 9.86
C PHE A 168 -17.44 3.78 10.32
N LEU A 169 -17.75 2.83 9.43
CA LEU A 169 -18.60 1.67 9.75
C LEU A 169 -18.00 0.80 10.86
N ARG A 170 -16.68 0.66 10.93
CA ARG A 170 -16.00 -0.05 12.01
C ARG A 170 -16.19 0.66 13.35
N GLU A 171 -16.10 1.99 13.40
CA GLU A 171 -16.37 2.74 14.63
C GLU A 171 -17.84 2.64 15.04
N LEU A 172 -18.78 2.74 14.10
CA LEU A 172 -20.20 2.49 14.37
C LEU A 172 -20.43 1.09 14.94
N LYS A 173 -19.81 0.06 14.36
CA LYS A 173 -19.90 -1.32 14.87
C LYS A 173 -19.41 -1.47 16.32
N LYS A 174 -18.41 -0.68 16.75
CA LYS A 174 -17.96 -0.68 18.15
C LYS A 174 -18.94 0.00 19.09
N LYS A 175 -19.77 0.93 18.58
CA LYS A 175 -20.80 1.64 19.36
C LYS A 175 -22.03 0.78 19.64
N VAL A 176 -22.28 -0.25 18.82
CA VAL A 176 -23.37 -1.20 18.99
C VAL A 176 -23.08 -2.19 20.13
N LYS A 177 -23.63 -1.91 21.32
CA LYS A 177 -23.59 -2.80 22.49
C LYS A 177 -24.78 -3.77 22.52
N ASN A 178 -25.95 -3.32 22.07
CA ASN A 178 -27.14 -4.15 21.97
C ASN A 178 -27.50 -4.41 20.49
N LYS A 179 -27.35 -5.66 20.04
CA LYS A 179 -27.66 -6.06 18.66
C LYS A 179 -29.15 -6.15 18.36
N ALA A 180 -30.02 -6.27 19.38
CA ALA A 180 -31.46 -6.28 19.19
C ALA A 180 -32.01 -4.87 18.84
N HIS A 181 -31.29 -3.82 19.23
CA HIS A 181 -31.66 -2.43 18.99
C HIS A 181 -30.43 -1.62 18.57
N VAL A 182 -29.93 -1.90 17.36
CA VAL A 182 -28.68 -1.36 16.82
C VAL A 182 -28.68 0.17 16.74
N GLU A 183 -29.79 0.74 16.29
CA GLU A 183 -29.95 2.19 16.12
C GLU A 183 -29.91 2.90 17.47
N VAL A 184 -30.74 2.45 18.43
CA VAL A 184 -30.82 2.99 19.79
C VAL A 184 -29.47 2.89 20.50
N SER A 185 -28.80 1.73 20.38
CA SER A 185 -27.47 1.54 20.97
C SER A 185 -26.42 2.47 20.37
N THR A 186 -26.55 2.83 19.09
CA THR A 186 -25.63 3.77 18.44
C THR A 186 -25.90 5.20 18.90
N VAL A 187 -27.17 5.61 18.95
CA VAL A 187 -27.59 6.93 19.45
C VAL A 187 -27.14 7.14 20.89
N GLU A 188 -27.35 6.16 21.76
CA GLU A 188 -26.91 6.21 23.16
C GLU A 188 -25.39 6.43 23.27
N ALA A 189 -24.59 5.71 22.48
CA ALA A 189 -23.14 5.88 22.46
C ALA A 189 -22.71 7.27 21.94
N TYR A 190 -23.46 7.86 20.99
CA TYR A 190 -23.22 9.22 20.51
C TYR A 190 -23.53 10.26 21.59
N ILE A 191 -24.66 10.14 22.29
CA ILE A 191 -25.04 11.04 23.38
C ILE A 191 -23.95 11.04 24.47
N ILE A 192 -23.47 9.87 24.86
CA ILE A 192 -22.38 9.75 25.85
C ILE A 192 -21.09 10.42 25.36
N GLU A 193 -20.75 10.27 24.08
CA GLU A 193 -19.57 10.93 23.49
C GLU A 193 -19.73 12.45 23.46
N GLU A 194 -20.89 12.98 23.08
CA GLU A 194 -21.19 14.41 23.07
C GLU A 194 -21.18 15.03 24.47
N ILE A 195 -21.75 14.35 25.47
CA ILE A 195 -21.66 14.78 26.88
C ILE A 195 -20.19 14.81 27.31
N GLY A 196 -19.41 13.79 26.94
CA GLY A 196 -17.96 13.76 27.17
C GLY A 196 -17.21 14.91 26.49
N TRP A 197 -17.62 15.29 25.29
CA TRP A 197 -17.05 16.45 24.58
C TRP A 197 -17.41 17.76 25.27
N PHE A 198 -18.68 17.96 25.61
CA PHE A 198 -19.16 19.15 26.28
C PHE A 198 -18.49 19.34 27.65
N THR A 199 -18.49 18.30 28.48
CA THR A 199 -17.85 18.34 29.81
C THR A 199 -16.35 18.58 29.74
N SER A 200 -15.66 18.08 28.71
CA SER A 200 -14.23 18.35 28.53
C SER A 200 -13.90 19.82 28.25
N HIS A 201 -14.83 20.59 27.69
CA HIS A 201 -14.65 22.02 27.43
C HIS A 201 -14.64 22.85 28.72
N TYR A 202 -15.44 22.45 29.72
CA TYR A 202 -15.58 23.18 30.98
C TYR A 202 -14.63 22.69 32.07
N PHE A 203 -14.35 21.39 32.13
CA PHE A 203 -13.66 20.77 33.26
C PHE A 203 -12.25 20.25 32.92
N HIS A 204 -11.72 20.55 31.73
CA HIS A 204 -10.41 20.09 31.24
C HIS A 204 -10.15 18.57 31.47
N VAL A 205 -11.19 17.76 31.37
CA VAL A 205 -11.13 16.32 31.63
C VAL A 205 -10.54 15.59 30.41
N THR A 206 -9.74 14.56 30.64
CA THR A 206 -9.25 13.69 29.57
C THR A 206 -10.39 12.85 29.00
N CYS A 207 -10.90 13.21 27.83
CA CYS A 207 -11.93 12.47 27.10
C CYS A 207 -11.35 11.84 25.82
N LYS A 208 -12.11 10.97 25.13
CA LYS A 208 -11.67 10.34 23.86
C LYS A 208 -11.19 11.36 22.83
N ARG A 209 -11.71 12.59 22.84
CA ARG A 209 -11.32 13.69 21.93
C ARG A 209 -9.87 14.13 22.13
N HIS A 210 -9.38 14.13 23.37
CA HIS A 210 -7.99 14.51 23.71
C HIS A 210 -7.00 13.36 23.55
N ARG A 211 -7.48 12.13 23.27
CA ARG A 211 -6.63 11.00 22.94
C ARG A 211 -6.58 10.85 21.43
N PRO A 212 -5.48 11.24 20.76
CA PRO A 212 -5.34 10.99 19.33
C PRO A 212 -5.56 9.49 19.08
N SER A 213 -6.32 9.16 18.03
CA SER A 213 -6.41 7.78 17.58
C SER A 213 -4.99 7.27 17.31
N ARG A 214 -4.77 5.97 17.53
CA ARG A 214 -3.48 5.32 17.22
C ARG A 214 -3.04 5.52 15.75
N ASN A 215 -4.00 5.83 14.87
CA ASN A 215 -3.81 6.10 13.45
C ASN A 215 -4.52 7.42 13.05
N ASP A 216 -4.57 8.44 13.91
CA ASP A 216 -4.92 9.80 13.46
C ASP A 216 -3.68 10.39 12.80
N ASP A 217 -3.62 10.23 11.49
CA ASP A 217 -2.77 11.06 10.64
C ASP A 217 -3.40 12.45 10.71
N LEU A 218 -2.91 13.29 11.62
CA LEU A 218 -3.25 14.71 11.63
C LEU A 218 -2.73 15.28 10.31
N THR A 219 -3.55 15.23 9.26
CA THR A 219 -3.40 16.09 8.10
C THR A 219 -3.57 17.51 8.62
N ARG A 220 -2.46 18.19 8.92
CA ARG A 220 -2.51 19.64 8.91
C ARG A 220 -2.84 20.00 7.47
N ASP A 221 -3.88 20.81 7.29
CA ASP A 221 -4.20 21.48 6.03
C ASP A 221 -3.01 22.37 5.66
N HIS A 222 -1.95 21.78 5.10
CA HIS A 222 -0.94 22.51 4.38
C HIS A 222 -1.24 22.27 2.90
N GLU A 223 -1.55 23.37 2.22
CA GLU A 223 -1.74 23.51 0.77
C GLU A 223 -0.42 23.23 0.02
N SER A 224 0.21 22.08 0.22
CA SER A 224 1.32 21.63 -0.62
C SER A 224 0.82 20.58 -1.60
N ILE A 225 0.90 20.93 -2.88
CA ILE A 225 0.53 20.07 -4.02
C ILE A 225 1.41 18.81 -4.10
N PHE A 226 2.54 18.81 -3.37
CA PHE A 226 3.43 17.67 -3.21
C PHE A 226 3.32 17.11 -1.78
N HIS A 227 2.72 15.93 -1.64
CA HIS A 227 2.82 15.13 -0.43
C HIS A 227 4.13 14.34 -0.45
N ASP A 228 5.20 14.93 0.10
CA ASP A 228 6.45 14.22 0.37
C ASP A 228 6.21 13.11 1.42
N ILE A 229 6.85 11.95 1.24
CA ILE A 229 6.77 10.82 2.18
C ILE A 229 7.34 11.19 3.56
N PHE A 230 8.14 12.26 3.64
CA PHE A 230 8.74 12.77 4.86
C PHE A 230 7.95 13.90 5.55
N ASP A 231 6.93 14.46 4.89
CA ASP A 231 6.10 15.55 5.44
C ASP A 231 4.97 15.07 6.36
N HIS A 232 4.85 13.75 6.57
CA HIS A 232 3.94 13.24 7.59
C HIS A 232 4.46 13.56 8.99
N PRO A 233 3.62 14.10 9.89
CA PRO A 233 3.99 14.29 11.29
C PRO A 233 4.29 12.91 11.91
N ASN A 234 5.57 12.56 11.90
CA ASN A 234 6.03 11.26 12.35
C ASN A 234 5.85 11.18 13.87
N CYS A 235 5.01 10.26 14.31
CA CYS A 235 4.97 9.88 15.71
C CYS A 235 5.97 8.72 15.87
N PRO A 236 7.19 8.90 16.40
CA PRO A 236 8.15 7.80 16.51
C PRO A 236 7.60 6.71 17.44
N SER A 237 7.73 5.43 17.05
CA SER A 237 7.33 4.30 17.88
C SER A 237 8.54 3.67 18.60
N GLY A 238 8.38 3.40 19.90
CA GLY A 238 9.39 2.74 20.72
C GLY A 238 10.43 3.70 21.32
N ALA A 239 11.40 3.13 22.05
CA ALA A 239 12.47 3.90 22.66
C ALA A 239 13.41 4.47 21.58
N LEU A 240 13.72 5.77 21.69
CA LEU A 240 14.66 6.44 20.80
C LEU A 240 16.04 5.77 20.93
N LYS A 241 16.54 5.20 19.82
CA LYS A 241 17.93 4.72 19.73
C LYS A 241 18.72 5.66 18.84
N LYS A 242 19.71 6.35 19.42
CA LYS A 242 20.67 7.12 18.63
C LYS A 242 21.61 6.15 17.93
N ARG A 243 21.64 6.18 16.60
CA ARG A 243 22.64 5.50 15.78
C ARG A 243 23.16 6.49 14.74
N TYR A 244 24.43 6.38 14.39
CA TYR A 244 24.98 7.08 13.24
C TYR A 244 24.64 6.29 11.97
N ALA A 245 24.30 6.98 10.90
CA ALA A 245 24.16 6.36 9.59
C ALA A 245 25.53 5.82 9.15
N THR A 246 25.54 4.60 8.61
CA THR A 246 26.74 4.04 7.98
C THR A 246 27.11 4.85 6.73
N GLY A 247 28.38 4.79 6.29
CA GLY A 247 28.82 5.50 5.08
C GLY A 247 27.98 5.15 3.84
N GLN A 248 27.57 3.89 3.71
CA GLN A 248 26.67 3.44 2.64
C GLN A 248 25.26 4.01 2.77
N GLU A 249 24.67 3.98 3.98
CA GLU A 249 23.35 4.57 4.23
C GLU A 249 23.36 6.08 3.94
N ARG A 250 24.44 6.78 4.29
CA ARG A 250 24.61 8.21 4.03
C ARG A 250 24.68 8.50 2.53
N HIS A 251 25.47 7.74 1.79
CA HIS A 251 25.54 7.85 0.33
C HIS A 251 24.19 7.55 -0.34
N MET A 252 23.46 6.52 0.12
CA MET A 252 22.12 6.22 -0.40
C MET A 252 21.11 7.33 -0.10
N MET A 253 21.17 7.92 1.10
CA MET A 253 20.33 9.08 1.45
C MET A 253 20.66 10.30 0.59
N GLU A 254 21.95 10.58 0.39
CA GLU A 254 22.42 11.66 -0.49
C GLU A 254 21.90 11.43 -1.91
N MET A 255 22.18 10.27 -2.53
CA MET A 255 21.69 9.93 -3.87
C MET A 255 20.17 9.99 -4.00
N TYR A 256 19.45 9.53 -2.97
CA TYR A 256 17.99 9.64 -2.95
C TYR A 256 17.54 11.10 -2.94
N MET A 257 18.17 11.94 -2.12
CA MET A 257 17.90 13.38 -2.09
C MET A 257 18.20 14.04 -3.44
N LEU A 258 19.31 13.67 -4.10
CA LEU A 258 19.67 14.23 -5.40
C LEU A 258 18.65 13.85 -6.49
N CYS A 259 18.20 12.60 -6.50
CA CYS A 259 17.38 12.06 -7.58
C CYS A 259 15.88 12.30 -7.42
N ASN A 260 15.38 12.60 -6.22
CA ASN A 260 13.93 12.64 -5.94
C ASN A 260 13.39 14.00 -5.51
N PHE A 261 14.25 14.98 -5.19
CA PHE A 261 13.81 16.30 -4.75
C PHE A 261 14.10 17.37 -5.80
N GLU A 262 13.04 17.95 -6.37
CA GLU A 262 13.12 19.06 -7.33
C GLU A 262 13.85 20.28 -6.76
N VAL A 263 13.82 20.46 -5.43
CA VAL A 263 14.52 21.55 -4.71
C VAL A 263 16.04 21.50 -4.93
N VAL A 264 16.60 20.31 -5.20
CA VAL A 264 18.05 20.13 -5.37
C VAL A 264 18.45 20.14 -6.85
N ALA A 265 17.48 20.08 -7.77
CA ALA A 265 17.71 20.15 -9.21
C ALA A 265 18.57 21.34 -9.68
N PRO A 266 18.46 22.57 -9.09
CA PRO A 266 19.28 23.72 -9.49
C PRO A 266 20.78 23.59 -9.17
N TYR A 267 21.19 22.57 -8.41
CA TYR A 267 22.57 22.41 -7.94
C TYR A 267 23.34 21.32 -8.71
N TYR A 268 22.77 20.76 -9.78
CA TYR A 268 23.42 19.76 -10.66
C TYR A 268 23.73 20.27 -12.07
N GLU A 269 23.44 21.54 -12.38
CA GLU A 269 24.00 22.25 -13.55
C GLU A 269 25.35 22.89 -13.20
#